data_AF-A0A2E4GSY9-F1
#
_entry.id   AF-A0A2E4GSY9-F1
#
_cell.length_a   1.000
_cell.length_b   1.000
_cell.length_c   1.000
_cell.angle_alpha   90.00
_cell.angle_beta   90.00
_cell.angle_gamma   90.00
#
_symmetry.space_group_name_H-M   'P 1'
#
loop_
_entity.id
_entity.type
_entity.pdbx_description
1 polymer ?
#
loop_
_entity_poly.entity_id
_entity_poly.type
_entity_poly.pdbx_seq_one_letter_code
_entity_poly.pdbx_strand_id
1 'polypeptide(L)' 'MGHRYYRSEADALSDEDPADVLAARLFARGGVDYLHVHGNVATVDLAKGFTSEGIVEIITGLFAHYEA' A
#
# COMPACT_ATOMS: atom_id res chain seq x y z
N MET A 1 -2.32 -4.23 -17.92
CA MET A 1 -2.26 -3.51 -16.63
C MET A 1 -0.97 -3.93 -15.94
N GLY A 2 -0.12 -2.96 -15.63
CA GLY A 2 1.32 -3.17 -15.39
C GLY A 2 1.70 -3.45 -13.94
N HIS A 3 2.98 -3.79 -13.74
CA HIS A 3 3.61 -3.81 -12.42
C HIS A 3 3.76 -2.37 -11.91
N ARG A 4 3.45 -2.14 -10.64
CA ARG A 4 3.66 -0.85 -9.97
C ARG A 4 4.63 -1.02 -8.82
N TYR A 5 5.56 -0.11 -8.70
CA TYR A 5 6.65 -0.18 -7.74
C TYR A 5 6.73 1.15 -7.00
N TYR A 6 6.59 1.10 -5.69
CA TYR A 6 6.60 2.28 -4.82
C TYR A 6 7.74 2.15 -3.81
N ARG A 7 8.47 3.24 -3.61
CA ARG A 7 9.56 3.38 -2.64
C ARG A 7 9.23 4.40 -1.55
N SER A 8 8.20 5.20 -1.75
CA SER A 8 7.72 6.18 -0.77
C SER A 8 6.27 6.58 -1.04
N GLU A 9 5.68 7.30 -0.10
CA GLU A 9 4.37 7.93 -0.26
C GLU A 9 4.30 8.86 -1.48
N ALA A 10 5.40 9.56 -1.81
CA ALA A 10 5.46 10.47 -2.95
C ALA A 10 5.33 9.77 -4.32
N ASP A 11 5.48 8.44 -4.37
CA ASP A 11 5.26 7.66 -5.60
C ASP A 11 3.76 7.38 -5.83
N ALA A 12 2.90 7.60 -4.84
CA ALA A 12 1.45 7.55 -5.00
C ALA A 12 0.95 8.88 -5.56
N LEU A 13 0.49 8.88 -6.81
CA LEU A 13 0.17 10.09 -7.56
C LEU A 13 -1.33 10.35 -7.68
N SER A 14 -2.17 9.36 -7.36
CA SER A 14 -3.61 9.43 -7.46
C SER A 14 -4.29 9.05 -6.14
N ASP A 15 -5.23 9.88 -5.70
CA ASP A 15 -6.09 9.61 -4.55
C ASP A 15 -7.27 8.67 -4.89
N GLU A 16 -7.48 8.37 -6.18
CA GLU A 16 -8.57 7.52 -6.66
C GLU A 16 -8.09 6.12 -7.06
N ASP A 17 -6.79 5.95 -7.36
CA ASP A 17 -6.28 4.66 -7.78
C ASP A 17 -6.03 3.73 -6.58
N PRO A 18 -6.57 2.49 -6.57
CA PRO A 18 -6.45 1.60 -5.43
C PRO A 18 -5.01 1.28 -4.99
N ALA A 19 -4.09 1.15 -5.94
CA ALA A 19 -2.70 0.82 -5.63
C ALA A 19 -1.96 2.03 -5.06
N ASP A 20 -2.25 3.23 -5.57
CA ASP A 20 -1.67 4.47 -5.06
C ASP A 20 -2.20 4.78 -3.65
N VAL A 21 -3.50 4.61 -3.40
CA VAL A 21 -4.08 4.78 -2.06
C VAL A 21 -3.52 3.76 -1.07
N LEU A 22 -3.36 2.49 -1.49
CA LEU A 22 -2.70 1.47 -0.66
C LEU A 22 -1.25 1.87 -0.35
N ALA A 23 -0.49 2.32 -1.35
CA ALA A 23 0.89 2.74 -1.19
C ALA A 23 1.00 3.90 -0.18
N ALA A 24 0.22 4.97 -0.38
CA ALA A 24 0.22 6.13 0.51
C ALA A 24 -0.05 5.73 1.96
N ARG A 25 -1.07 4.90 2.20
CA ARG A 25 -1.41 4.44 3.57
C ARG A 25 -0.33 3.56 4.19
N LEU A 26 0.28 2.64 3.41
CA LEU A 26 1.34 1.77 3.91
C LEU A 26 2.63 2.53 4.25
N PHE A 27 3.02 3.52 3.43
CA PHE A 27 4.17 4.35 3.73
C PHE A 27 3.90 5.31 4.89
N ALA A 28 2.69 5.88 4.99
CA ALA A 28 2.29 6.73 6.12
C ALA A 28 2.27 5.98 7.45
N ARG A 29 1.93 4.67 7.45
CA ARG A 29 2.07 3.79 8.63
C ARG A 29 3.54 3.68 9.09
N GLY A 30 4.49 3.81 8.17
CA GLY A 30 5.90 3.57 8.42
C GLY A 30 6.26 2.08 8.50
N GLY A 31 7.57 1.80 8.55
CA GLY A 31 8.08 0.44 8.64
C GLY A 31 7.99 -0.37 7.34
N VAL A 32 7.75 0.30 6.22
CA VAL A 32 7.71 -0.29 4.87
C VAL A 32 8.82 0.35 4.04
N ASP A 33 9.71 -0.48 3.50
CA ASP A 33 10.81 -0.03 2.63
C ASP A 33 10.37 -0.03 1.15
N TYR A 34 9.45 -0.92 0.79
CA TYR A 34 9.03 -1.10 -0.60
C TYR A 34 7.65 -1.74 -0.73
N LEU A 35 6.93 -1.37 -1.79
CA LEU A 35 5.67 -1.99 -2.19
C LEU A 35 5.70 -2.30 -3.69
N HIS A 36 5.35 -3.54 -4.03
CA HIS A 36 5.07 -3.97 -5.39
C HIS A 36 3.62 -4.40 -5.51
N VAL A 37 2.89 -3.84 -6.48
CA VAL A 37 1.51 -4.22 -6.79
C VAL A 37 1.42 -4.77 -8.20
N HIS A 38 0.77 -5.92 -8.34
CA HIS A 38 0.42 -6.53 -9.62
C HIS A 38 -0.97 -7.16 -9.56
N GLY A 39 -1.94 -6.56 -10.26
CA GLY A 39 -3.33 -6.98 -10.19
C GLY A 39 -3.87 -6.88 -8.76
N ASN A 40 -4.36 -7.99 -8.22
CA ASN A 40 -4.87 -8.11 -6.86
C ASN A 40 -3.83 -8.58 -5.83
N VAL A 41 -2.55 -8.69 -6.22
CA VAL A 41 -1.46 -9.11 -5.34
C VAL A 41 -0.57 -7.93 -5.02
N ALA A 42 -0.30 -7.74 -3.72
CA ALA A 42 0.65 -6.79 -3.20
C ALA A 42 1.75 -7.52 -2.43
N THR A 43 3.01 -7.18 -2.72
CA THR A 43 4.18 -7.63 -1.96
C THR A 43 4.76 -6.45 -1.22
N VAL A 44 4.84 -6.55 0.10
CA VAL A 44 5.33 -5.50 1.00
C VAL A 44 6.68 -5.93 1.55
N ASP A 45 7.70 -5.09 1.39
CA ASP A 45 8.98 -5.24 2.09
C ASP A 45 8.96 -4.42 3.37
N LEU A 46 9.19 -5.08 4.50
CA LEU A 46 9.17 -4.45 5.81
C LEU A 46 10.58 -4.02 6.19
N ALA A 47 10.68 -2.79 6.70
CA ALA A 47 11.92 -2.29 7.25
C ALA A 47 12.40 -3.19 8.40
N LYS A 48 13.72 -3.32 8.55
CA LYS A 48 14.31 -4.16 9.60
C LYS A 48 13.80 -3.75 10.99
N GLY A 49 13.31 -4.74 11.74
CA GLY A 49 12.78 -4.53 13.09
C GLY A 49 11.29 -4.16 13.15
N PHE A 50 10.62 -4.02 12.00
CA PHE A 50 9.17 -3.81 11.94
C PHE A 50 8.44 -5.14 11.70
N THR A 51 7.17 -5.17 12.10
CA THR A 51 6.26 -6.30 11.90
C THR A 51 5.17 -5.93 10.89
N SER A 52 4.34 -6.91 10.52
CA SER A 52 3.16 -6.70 9.67
C SER A 52 1.91 -6.21 10.41
N GLU A 53 2.02 -5.90 11.71
CA GLU A 53 0.88 -5.50 12.54
C GLU A 53 0.23 -4.21 12.04
N GLY A 54 -1.09 -4.15 11.93
CA GLY A 54 -1.80 -2.98 11.38
C GLY A 54 -1.95 -2.95 9.85
N ILE A 55 -1.27 -3.83 9.11
CA ILE A 55 -1.38 -3.88 7.63
C ILE A 55 -2.74 -4.40 7.18
N VAL A 56 -3.29 -5.39 7.87
CA VAL A 56 -4.59 -5.99 7.53
C VAL A 56 -5.69 -4.94 7.65
N GLU A 57 -5.64 -4.12 8.69
CA GLU A 57 -6.60 -3.04 8.97
C GLU A 57 -6.56 -1.96 7.90
N ILE A 58 -5.37 -1.64 7.37
CA ILE A 58 -5.21 -0.72 6.24
C ILE A 58 -5.87 -1.29 4.99
N ILE A 59 -5.64 -2.57 4.69
CA ILE A 59 -6.19 -3.24 3.50
C ILE A 59 -7.71 -3.36 3.60
N THR A 60 -8.25 -3.76 4.76
CA THR A 60 -9.71 -3.87 4.95
C THR A 60 -10.39 -2.51 4.93
N GLY A 61 -9.72 -1.47 5.45
CA GLY A 61 -10.18 -0.08 5.36
C GLY A 61 -10.17 0.51 3.94
N LEU A 62 -9.52 -0.13 2.95
CA LEU A 62 -9.67 0.24 1.54
C LEU A 62 -11.04 -0.18 1.02
N PHE A 63 -11.52 -1.38 1.34
CA PHE A 63 -12.82 -1.88 0.88
C PHE A 63 -14.00 -1.05 1.40
N ALA A 64 -13.88 -0.47 2.59
CA ALA A 64 -14.88 0.46 3.11
C ALA A 64 -15.04 1.75 2.28
N HIS A 65 -14.03 2.11 1.47
CA HIS A 65 -14.10 3.24 0.52
C HIS A 65 -14.64 2.84 -0.87
N TYR A 66 -14.81 1.54 -1.15
CA TYR A 66 -15.31 1.03 -2.45
C TYR A 66 -16.78 0.60 -2.42
N GLU A 67 -17.47 0.69 -1.28
CA GLU A 67 -18.93 0.61 -1.22
C GLU A 67 -19.52 1.93 -1.77
N ALA A 68 -20.28 1.84 -2.86
CA ALA A 68 -20.99 2.96 -3.49
C ALA A 68 -22.30 3.28 -2.76
#